data_AF-A0A6P4A1B4-F1
#
_entry.id   AF-A0A6P4A1B4-F1
#
_cell.length_a   1.000
_cell.length_b   1.000
_cell.length_c   1.000
_cell.angle_alpha   90.00
_cell.angle_beta   90.00
_cell.angle_gamma   90.00
#
_symmetry.space_group_name_H-M   'P 1'
#
loop_
_entity.id
_entity.type
_entity.pdbx_description
1 polymer ?
#
loop_
_entity_poly.entity_id
_entity_poly.type
_entity_poly.pdbx_seq_one_letter_code
_entity_poly.pdbx_strand_id
1 'polypeptide(L)'
;MASTSSSASTNQGQIIKLKPEKLPTYQSHLSSFRSSTSAAPDYEYDVFISFRGEDTRKGFTGHLYTVLNDQNGINTFIDDRELDRGKPVSPELLQAIEDSRFSMVVFSKNYATSSWCLDELVHILECIKPRKSIIPIFDDVDPSVVRHQSGTYATAFADLENKYPAEKVKKWRFALSAVANISGFPLGDRCEKEFITDIVGKITCELNKSPMTLDPKPVGIDSRVQKLLSILDTSVKDVRIIGICGRGGMGKTIVACFIYEKIYDQYEACCFLTNLKQLYFLVGEANWFRVGSRIIITTRNAGLLKSIGVNKIYTCKESNLVEAMELLSLIAFGEKQPLDGYEMLCYRLLNYVNGNPLALEVVGRSLCDKSIKEWEDALYKIHQGREILKVLRISYDLDEELKEMFLNIACFFNGKKVYRALEVLDCCGYHAKIGMAILIDKSLVTVSNNILCLPECVQEFGQAIVRVESSRKTCE
;
A
#
# COMPACT_ATOMS: atom_id res chain seq x y z
N MET A 1 16.96 -45.65 -43.64
CA MET A 1 16.61 -44.46 -44.46
C MET A 1 15.11 -44.26 -44.36
N ALA A 2 14.67 -43.08 -43.90
CA ALA A 2 13.32 -42.48 -44.00
C ALA A 2 12.13 -43.29 -43.45
N SER A 3 11.14 -42.75 -42.75
CA SER A 3 10.76 -41.36 -42.48
C SER A 3 9.78 -41.34 -41.30
N THR A 4 9.99 -40.36 -40.43
CA THR A 4 9.09 -39.85 -39.40
C THR A 4 7.82 -39.24 -39.99
N SER A 5 6.67 -39.45 -39.33
CA SER A 5 5.53 -38.53 -39.37
C SER A 5 5.00 -38.31 -37.95
N SER A 6 5.09 -37.07 -37.52
CA SER A 6 4.67 -36.52 -36.23
C SER A 6 3.16 -36.44 -36.08
N SER A 7 2.65 -36.72 -34.88
CA SER A 7 1.39 -36.16 -34.38
C SER A 7 1.61 -35.60 -32.98
N ALA A 8 1.71 -34.28 -32.89
CA ALA A 8 1.78 -33.54 -31.65
C ALA A 8 0.37 -33.46 -31.03
N SER A 9 0.20 -33.99 -29.82
CA SER A 9 -0.99 -33.82 -29.00
C SER A 9 -0.82 -32.59 -28.10
N THR A 10 -1.58 -31.55 -28.37
CA THR A 10 -1.65 -30.31 -27.57
C THR A 10 -2.43 -30.59 -26.28
N ASN A 11 -1.73 -30.69 -25.15
CA ASN A 11 -2.37 -30.70 -23.83
C ASN A 11 -2.81 -29.27 -23.46
N GLN A 12 -4.11 -29.02 -23.52
CA GLN A 12 -4.72 -27.82 -22.93
C GLN A 12 -4.69 -27.95 -21.40
N GLY A 13 -3.90 -27.11 -20.74
CA GLY A 13 -3.87 -26.99 -19.29
C GLY A 13 -5.18 -26.41 -18.76
N GLN A 14 -5.92 -27.20 -17.98
CA GLN A 14 -7.08 -26.74 -17.21
C GLN A 14 -6.65 -25.71 -16.16
N ILE A 15 -7.21 -24.51 -16.25
CA ILE A 15 -7.09 -23.47 -15.21
C ILE A 15 -8.02 -23.86 -14.05
N ILE A 16 -7.43 -24.30 -12.95
CA ILE A 16 -8.13 -24.50 -11.68
C ILE A 16 -8.52 -23.12 -11.14
N LYS A 17 -9.80 -22.76 -11.23
CA LYS A 17 -10.37 -21.59 -10.54
C LYS A 17 -10.43 -21.88 -9.04
N LEU A 18 -9.45 -21.38 -8.27
CA LEU A 18 -9.55 -21.33 -6.81
C LEU A 18 -10.34 -20.08 -6.40
N LYS A 19 -11.35 -20.27 -5.53
CA LYS A 19 -12.15 -19.18 -4.94
C LYS A 19 -11.24 -18.24 -4.13
N PRO A 20 -11.48 -16.92 -4.15
CA PRO A 20 -10.75 -15.99 -3.28
C PRO A 20 -11.16 -16.22 -1.82
N GLU A 21 -10.28 -16.82 -1.02
CA GLU A 21 -10.38 -16.73 0.44
C GLU A 21 -10.16 -15.27 0.85
N LYS A 22 -11.00 -14.77 1.77
CA LYS A 22 -10.90 -13.44 2.36
C LYS A 22 -9.50 -13.26 2.95
N LEU A 23 -8.68 -12.40 2.34
CA LEU A 23 -7.38 -12.04 2.89
C LEU A 23 -7.55 -11.24 4.19
N PRO A 24 -6.77 -11.53 5.25
CA PRO A 24 -6.71 -10.69 6.43
C PRO A 24 -6.10 -9.33 6.07
N THR A 25 -6.87 -8.26 6.32
CA THR A 25 -6.47 -6.88 6.11
C THR A 25 -5.31 -6.52 7.05
N TYR A 26 -4.22 -6.00 6.48
CA TYR A 26 -2.98 -5.60 7.20
C TYR A 26 -3.15 -4.38 8.14
N GLN A 27 -4.39 -4.01 8.48
CA GLN A 27 -4.72 -2.91 9.38
C GLN A 27 -4.32 -3.17 10.84
N SER A 28 -4.07 -4.43 11.22
CA SER A 28 -3.78 -4.78 12.62
C SER A 28 -2.39 -4.35 13.10
N HIS A 29 -1.40 -4.21 12.20
CA HIS A 29 -0.01 -3.88 12.57
C HIS A 29 0.35 -2.39 12.46
N LEU A 30 -0.48 -1.57 11.81
CA LEU A 30 -0.32 -0.11 11.73
C LEU A 30 -1.13 0.65 12.80
N SER A 31 -1.92 -0.06 13.61
CA SER A 31 -2.73 0.53 14.67
C SER A 31 -1.90 1.27 15.74
N SER A 32 -0.59 0.96 15.87
CA SER A 32 0.30 1.61 16.83
C SER A 32 0.89 2.95 16.38
N PHE A 33 0.67 3.36 15.12
CA PHE A 33 1.17 4.61 14.52
C PHE A 33 0.08 5.62 14.20
N ARG A 34 -1.20 5.30 14.43
CA ARG A 34 -2.27 6.29 14.27
C ARG A 34 -2.26 7.25 15.46
N SER A 35 -1.53 8.36 15.34
CA SER A 35 -1.93 9.55 16.10
C SER A 35 -3.14 10.14 15.39
N SER A 36 -4.24 10.24 16.13
CA SER A 36 -5.48 10.85 15.68
C SER A 36 -5.30 12.37 15.63
N THR A 37 -4.92 12.91 14.47
CA THR A 37 -5.24 14.30 14.05
C THR A 37 -4.68 14.62 12.66
N SER A 38 -5.37 14.14 11.63
CA SER A 38 -5.71 15.00 10.50
C SER A 38 -7.05 14.50 9.99
N ALA A 39 -8.09 15.33 10.08
CA ALA A 39 -9.40 15.00 9.53
C ALA A 39 -9.23 14.82 8.01
N ALA A 40 -9.04 13.57 7.58
CA ALA A 40 -9.54 13.18 6.26
C ALA A 40 -11.02 13.58 6.28
N PRO A 41 -11.56 14.21 5.21
CA PRO A 41 -13.00 14.38 5.15
C PRO A 41 -13.60 12.97 5.30
N ASP A 42 -14.41 12.77 6.33
CA ASP A 42 -15.26 11.58 6.44
C ASP A 42 -16.28 11.72 5.31
N TYR A 43 -15.90 11.29 4.10
CA TYR A 43 -16.83 11.10 3.02
C TYR A 43 -17.66 9.87 3.38
N GLU A 44 -18.97 10.02 3.48
CA GLU A 44 -19.89 8.90 3.67
C GLU A 44 -19.87 7.98 2.44
N TYR A 45 -19.72 8.58 1.25
CA TYR A 45 -19.73 7.88 -0.04
C TYR A 45 -18.42 8.05 -0.80
N ASP A 46 -17.99 6.99 -1.48
CA ASP A 46 -16.86 7.06 -2.40
C ASP A 46 -17.26 7.80 -3.68
N VAL A 47 -18.44 7.51 -4.22
CA VAL A 47 -18.91 8.00 -5.52
C VAL A 47 -20.36 8.46 -5.44
N PHE A 48 -20.65 9.64 -6.00
CA PHE A 48 -22.00 10.10 -6.32
C PHE A 48 -22.22 10.03 -7.84
N ILE A 49 -23.33 9.44 -8.30
CA ILE A 49 -23.67 9.37 -9.73
C ILE A 49 -24.86 10.28 -10.06
N SER A 50 -24.59 11.30 -10.88
CA SER A 50 -25.57 12.17 -11.54
C SER A 50 -25.91 11.64 -12.92
N PHE A 51 -27.20 11.48 -13.24
CA PHE A 51 -27.63 10.94 -14.54
C PHE A 51 -29.08 11.30 -14.84
N ARG A 52 -29.49 11.10 -16.10
CA ARG A 52 -30.90 11.17 -16.49
C ARG A 52 -31.55 9.80 -16.34
N GLY A 53 -32.35 9.63 -15.29
CA GLY A 53 -33.00 8.35 -14.99
C GLY A 53 -33.83 7.72 -16.12
N GLU A 54 -34.53 8.54 -16.92
CA GLU A 54 -35.32 8.04 -18.06
C GLU A 54 -34.45 7.49 -19.20
N ASP A 55 -33.20 7.95 -19.33
CA ASP A 55 -32.33 7.57 -20.44
C ASP A 55 -31.48 6.34 -20.10
N THR A 56 -30.83 6.34 -18.92
CA THR A 56 -29.72 5.41 -18.65
C THR A 56 -29.91 4.49 -17.45
N ARG A 57 -30.99 4.64 -16.65
CA ARG A 57 -31.19 3.89 -15.38
C ARG A 57 -31.12 2.38 -15.56
N LYS A 58 -31.89 1.84 -16.49
CA LYS A 58 -31.98 0.38 -16.74
C LYS A 58 -30.90 -0.14 -17.69
N GLY A 59 -30.08 0.75 -18.25
CA GLY A 59 -28.99 0.43 -19.17
C GLY A 59 -27.65 0.75 -18.52
N PHE A 60 -26.89 1.64 -19.17
CA PHE A 60 -25.53 2.00 -18.80
C PHE A 60 -25.33 2.32 -17.30
N THR A 61 -26.16 3.21 -16.72
CA THR A 61 -25.96 3.65 -15.33
C THR A 61 -26.24 2.54 -14.33
N GLY A 62 -27.24 1.69 -14.59
CA GLY A 62 -27.54 0.53 -13.74
C GLY A 62 -26.38 -0.47 -13.74
N HIS A 63 -25.82 -0.78 -14.91
CA HIS A 63 -24.64 -1.64 -15.01
C HIS A 63 -23.42 -1.04 -14.31
N LEU A 64 -23.17 0.26 -14.51
CA LEU A 64 -22.07 0.98 -13.86
C LEU A 64 -22.19 0.92 -12.33
N TYR A 65 -23.40 1.13 -11.79
CA TYR A 65 -23.68 1.03 -10.36
C TYR A 65 -23.38 -0.37 -9.81
N THR A 66 -23.89 -1.42 -10.48
CA THR A 66 -23.65 -2.81 -10.05
C THR A 66 -22.16 -3.16 -10.04
N VAL A 67 -21.38 -2.69 -11.02
CA VAL A 67 -19.94 -2.96 -11.04
C VAL A 67 -19.20 -2.18 -9.96
N LEU A 68 -19.53 -0.91 -9.73
CA LEU A 68 -18.91 -0.09 -8.68
C LEU A 68 -19.23 -0.63 -7.28
N ASN A 69 -20.52 -0.75 -6.96
CA ASN A 69 -21.00 -1.05 -5.61
C ASN A 69 -20.95 -2.55 -5.31
N ASP A 70 -21.63 -3.38 -6.11
CA ASP A 70 -21.89 -4.78 -5.76
C ASP A 70 -20.66 -5.67 -6.04
N GLN A 71 -19.91 -5.39 -7.10
CA GLN A 71 -18.76 -6.21 -7.51
C GLN A 71 -17.44 -5.73 -6.89
N ASN A 72 -17.26 -4.42 -6.75
CA ASN A 72 -15.99 -3.84 -6.33
C ASN A 72 -16.01 -3.22 -4.93
N GLY A 73 -17.18 -3.15 -4.27
CA GLY A 73 -17.31 -2.64 -2.90
C GLY A 73 -17.03 -1.15 -2.76
N ILE A 74 -17.20 -0.37 -3.83
CA ILE A 74 -17.06 1.09 -3.84
C ILE A 74 -18.39 1.69 -3.41
N ASN A 75 -18.43 2.34 -2.25
CA ASN A 75 -19.68 2.86 -1.68
C ASN A 75 -20.26 3.96 -2.57
N THR A 76 -21.27 3.62 -3.35
CA THR A 76 -21.77 4.48 -4.42
C THR A 76 -23.18 4.93 -4.10
N PHE A 77 -23.38 6.25 -4.06
CA PHE A 77 -24.71 6.85 -4.04
C PHE A 77 -25.21 7.08 -5.46
N ILE A 78 -26.43 6.61 -5.74
CA ILE A 78 -27.13 6.84 -7.00
C ILE A 78 -28.42 7.62 -6.70
N ASP A 79 -28.73 8.63 -7.52
CA ASP A 79 -30.03 9.32 -7.45
C ASP A 79 -31.16 8.38 -7.93
N ASP A 80 -31.61 7.51 -7.03
CA ASP A 80 -32.61 6.45 -7.30
C ASP A 80 -34.06 6.92 -7.18
N ARG A 81 -34.32 8.23 -7.03
CA ARG A 81 -35.70 8.69 -6.89
C ARG A 81 -36.38 8.75 -8.25
N GLU A 82 -37.12 7.69 -8.59
CA GLU A 82 -38.08 7.68 -9.71
C GLU A 82 -39.24 8.68 -9.56
N LEU A 83 -39.38 9.41 -8.43
CA LEU A 83 -40.71 9.77 -7.93
C LEU A 83 -41.01 11.22 -7.50
N ASP A 84 -40.16 12.23 -7.68
CA ASP A 84 -40.53 13.61 -7.30
C ASP A 84 -40.43 14.60 -8.48
N ARG A 85 -41.31 14.43 -9.47
CA ARG A 85 -41.51 15.45 -10.51
C ARG A 85 -41.97 16.78 -9.87
N GLY A 86 -41.09 17.80 -9.90
CA GLY A 86 -41.43 19.20 -9.61
C GLY A 86 -41.10 19.74 -8.22
N LYS A 87 -40.38 19.00 -7.37
CA LYS A 87 -39.86 19.53 -6.09
C LYS A 87 -38.45 20.13 -6.27
N PRO A 88 -37.96 20.98 -5.33
CA PRO A 88 -36.54 21.31 -5.26
C PRO A 88 -35.71 20.09 -4.85
N VAL A 89 -34.41 20.12 -5.15
CA VAL A 89 -33.44 19.08 -4.76
C VAL A 89 -33.56 18.78 -3.27
N SER A 90 -33.69 17.50 -2.89
CA SER A 90 -33.86 17.16 -1.48
C SER A 90 -32.58 17.47 -0.69
N PRO A 91 -32.67 17.94 0.57
CA PRO A 91 -31.50 18.20 1.41
C PRO A 91 -30.59 16.96 1.53
N GLU A 92 -31.18 15.76 1.51
CA GLU A 92 -30.43 14.51 1.54
C GLU A 92 -29.55 14.33 0.29
N LEU A 93 -30.03 14.73 -0.89
CA LEU A 93 -29.25 14.65 -2.13
C LEU A 93 -28.09 15.65 -2.14
N LEU A 94 -28.35 16.89 -1.68
CA LEU A 94 -27.31 17.92 -1.55
C LEU A 94 -26.22 17.45 -0.58
N GLN A 95 -26.62 16.87 0.55
CA GLN A 95 -25.70 16.31 1.53
C GLN A 95 -24.91 15.13 0.94
N ALA A 96 -25.55 14.19 0.24
CA ALA A 96 -24.86 13.08 -0.42
C ALA A 96 -23.83 13.58 -1.45
N ILE A 97 -24.13 14.65 -2.18
CA ILE A 97 -23.17 15.31 -3.07
C ILE A 97 -21.99 15.83 -2.24
N GLU A 98 -22.22 16.59 -1.17
CA GLU A 98 -21.15 17.13 -0.32
C GLU A 98 -20.27 16.07 0.33
N ASP A 99 -20.87 14.96 0.76
CA ASP A 99 -20.26 13.84 1.48
C ASP A 99 -19.72 12.74 0.54
N SER A 100 -19.59 13.05 -0.76
CA SER A 100 -18.99 12.16 -1.77
C SER A 100 -17.61 12.61 -2.22
N ARG A 101 -16.66 11.65 -2.29
CA ARG A 101 -15.28 11.90 -2.74
C ARG A 101 -15.19 12.15 -4.26
N PHE A 102 -15.96 11.42 -5.05
CA PHE A 102 -16.07 11.59 -6.50
C PHE A 102 -17.50 11.93 -6.90
N SER A 103 -17.67 12.80 -7.89
CA SER A 103 -18.98 13.05 -8.54
C SER A 103 -18.89 12.68 -10.01
N MET A 104 -19.54 11.58 -10.38
CA MET A 104 -19.63 11.09 -11.75
C MET A 104 -20.88 11.65 -12.41
N VAL A 105 -20.72 12.33 -13.54
CA VAL A 105 -21.84 12.94 -14.27
C VAL A 105 -21.99 12.24 -15.61
N VAL A 106 -23.10 11.51 -15.79
CA VAL A 106 -23.42 10.77 -17.01
C VAL A 106 -24.29 11.64 -17.91
N PHE A 107 -23.68 12.19 -18.96
CA PHE A 107 -24.34 12.98 -19.99
C PHE A 107 -24.93 12.06 -21.07
N SER A 108 -26.26 12.04 -21.13
CA SER A 108 -27.07 11.40 -22.18
C SER A 108 -27.66 12.44 -23.13
N LYS A 109 -28.20 11.99 -24.27
CA LYS A 109 -28.78 12.88 -25.31
C LYS A 109 -29.85 13.84 -24.78
N ASN A 110 -30.62 13.43 -23.77
CA ASN A 110 -31.70 14.23 -23.19
C ASN A 110 -31.40 14.73 -21.77
N TYR A 111 -30.14 14.69 -21.31
CA TYR A 111 -29.79 15.13 -19.96
C TYR A 111 -30.29 16.55 -19.64
N ALA A 112 -30.11 17.48 -20.59
CA ALA A 112 -30.50 18.89 -20.43
C ALA A 112 -32.01 19.16 -20.51
N THR A 113 -32.86 18.17 -20.81
CA THR A 113 -34.32 18.37 -20.75
C THR A 113 -34.84 18.38 -19.32
N SER A 114 -34.05 17.88 -18.36
CA SER A 114 -34.38 17.81 -16.94
C SER A 114 -33.77 19.00 -16.19
N SER A 115 -34.61 19.93 -15.73
CA SER A 115 -34.15 21.03 -14.88
C SER A 115 -33.51 20.53 -13.58
N TRP A 116 -33.93 19.36 -13.10
CA TRP A 116 -33.36 18.72 -11.90
C TRP A 116 -31.91 18.30 -12.12
N CYS A 117 -31.62 17.60 -13.23
CA CYS A 117 -30.25 17.20 -13.57
C CYS A 117 -29.33 18.43 -13.71
N LEU A 118 -29.86 19.54 -14.25
CA LEU A 118 -29.13 20.79 -14.36
C LEU A 118 -28.92 21.50 -13.02
N ASP A 119 -29.90 21.49 -12.12
CA ASP A 119 -29.77 22.03 -10.76
C ASP A 119 -28.75 21.23 -9.94
N GLU A 120 -28.77 19.90 -10.07
CA GLU A 120 -27.79 19.01 -9.44
C GLU A 120 -26.38 19.27 -9.96
N LEU A 121 -26.21 19.41 -11.28
CA LEU A 121 -24.92 19.72 -11.90
C LEU A 121 -24.34 21.06 -11.40
N VAL A 122 -25.17 22.09 -11.24
CA VAL A 122 -24.76 23.36 -10.65
C VAL A 122 -24.28 23.15 -9.22
N HIS A 123 -25.02 22.37 -8.43
CA HIS A 123 -24.63 22.11 -7.04
C HIS A 123 -23.32 21.30 -6.94
N ILE A 124 -23.13 20.28 -7.78
CA ILE A 124 -21.86 19.51 -7.85
C ILE A 124 -20.67 20.47 -8.09
N LEU A 125 -20.85 21.45 -8.99
CA LEU A 125 -19.83 22.44 -9.32
C LEU A 125 -19.59 23.44 -8.18
N GLU A 126 -20.64 23.85 -7.46
CA GLU A 126 -20.53 24.71 -6.27
C GLU A 126 -19.85 24.00 -5.10
N CYS A 127 -20.00 22.68 -4.98
CA CYS A 127 -19.42 21.86 -3.91
C CYS A 127 -17.98 21.39 -4.17
N ILE A 128 -17.27 21.94 -5.17
CA ILE A 128 -15.87 21.57 -5.44
C ILE A 128 -14.99 22.00 -4.26
N LYS A 129 -14.40 21.00 -3.59
CA LYS A 129 -13.36 21.16 -2.56
C LYS A 129 -12.02 20.63 -3.13
N PRO A 130 -10.85 21.00 -2.58
CA PRO A 130 -9.54 20.60 -3.11
C PRO A 130 -9.29 19.09 -3.26
N ARG A 131 -10.14 18.24 -2.66
CA ARG A 131 -10.03 16.77 -2.68
C ARG A 131 -11.22 16.07 -3.37
N LYS A 132 -12.18 16.82 -3.91
CA LYS A 132 -13.34 16.28 -4.61
C LYS A 132 -13.12 16.36 -6.12
N SER A 133 -13.31 15.25 -6.83
CA SER A 133 -13.08 15.19 -8.27
C SER A 133 -14.38 14.94 -9.03
N ILE A 134 -14.58 15.69 -10.13
CA ILE A 134 -15.71 15.50 -11.04
C ILE A 134 -15.26 14.67 -12.24
N ILE A 135 -16.06 13.66 -12.60
CA ILE A 135 -15.74 12.73 -13.69
C ILE A 135 -16.91 12.73 -14.68
N PRO A 136 -16.79 13.49 -15.79
CA PRO A 136 -17.80 13.46 -16.82
C PRO A 136 -17.71 12.17 -17.65
N ILE A 137 -18.85 11.53 -17.86
CA ILE A 137 -19.05 10.37 -18.73
C ILE A 137 -20.02 10.79 -19.82
N PHE A 138 -19.68 10.52 -21.07
CA PHE A 138 -20.52 10.86 -22.20
C PHE A 138 -21.07 9.59 -22.83
N ASP A 139 -22.34 9.31 -22.57
CA ASP A 139 -23.08 8.15 -23.03
C ASP A 139 -23.83 8.49 -24.32
N ASP A 140 -23.30 8.00 -25.45
CA ASP A 140 -23.82 8.27 -26.80
C ASP A 140 -24.01 9.78 -27.11
N VAL A 141 -23.16 10.62 -26.51
CA VAL A 141 -23.12 12.07 -26.75
C VAL A 141 -21.68 12.51 -26.94
N ASP A 142 -21.43 13.36 -27.94
CA ASP A 142 -20.11 13.96 -28.11
C ASP A 142 -19.87 15.07 -27.07
N PRO A 143 -18.71 15.12 -26.39
CA PRO A 143 -18.40 16.16 -25.42
C PRO A 143 -18.57 17.60 -25.93
N SER A 144 -18.35 17.84 -27.23
CA SER A 144 -18.54 19.15 -27.86
C SER A 144 -20.01 19.60 -27.87
N VAL A 145 -20.95 18.65 -27.97
CA VAL A 145 -22.39 18.92 -27.94
C VAL A 145 -22.79 19.43 -26.57
N VAL A 146 -22.29 18.80 -25.50
CA VAL A 146 -22.52 19.24 -24.11
C VAL A 146 -21.85 20.58 -23.84
N ARG A 147 -20.59 20.74 -24.28
CA ARG A 147 -19.76 21.93 -24.03
C ARG A 147 -20.29 23.19 -24.73
N HIS A 148 -20.80 23.05 -25.95
CA HIS A 148 -21.32 24.17 -26.73
C HIS A 148 -22.85 24.24 -26.73
N GLN A 149 -23.51 23.34 -25.99
CA GLN A 149 -24.97 23.19 -25.93
C GLN A 149 -25.62 23.20 -27.31
N SER A 150 -25.07 22.43 -28.25
CA SER A 150 -25.55 22.28 -29.62
C SER A 150 -26.47 21.06 -29.76
N GLY A 151 -27.02 20.80 -30.94
CA GLY A 151 -27.86 19.61 -31.18
C GLY A 151 -29.08 19.50 -30.25
N THR A 152 -29.26 18.35 -29.60
CA THR A 152 -30.38 18.10 -28.67
C THR A 152 -30.37 19.01 -27.44
N TYR A 153 -29.18 19.46 -27.03
CA TYR A 153 -29.05 20.41 -25.92
C TYR A 153 -29.55 21.79 -26.32
N ALA A 154 -29.31 22.24 -27.56
CA ALA A 154 -29.83 23.51 -28.05
C ALA A 154 -31.35 23.54 -28.02
N THR A 155 -32.00 22.46 -28.48
CA THR A 155 -33.47 22.34 -28.44
C THR A 155 -33.99 22.32 -27.00
N ALA A 156 -33.32 21.59 -26.09
CA ALA A 156 -33.70 21.57 -24.68
C ALA A 156 -33.60 22.96 -24.03
N PHE A 157 -32.54 23.72 -24.34
CA PHE A 157 -32.37 25.07 -23.79
C PHE A 157 -33.36 26.08 -24.35
N ALA A 158 -33.78 25.96 -25.61
CA ALA A 158 -34.85 26.80 -26.16
C ALA A 158 -36.15 26.66 -25.35
N ASP A 159 -36.50 25.43 -24.93
CA ASP A 159 -37.66 25.18 -24.08
C ASP A 159 -37.46 25.71 -22.65
N LEU A 160 -36.26 25.58 -22.08
CA LEU A 160 -35.95 26.03 -20.73
C LEU A 160 -35.93 27.57 -20.62
N GLU A 161 -35.46 28.27 -21.64
CA GLU A 161 -35.45 29.74 -21.71
C GLU A 161 -36.86 30.34 -21.67
N ASN A 162 -37.85 29.62 -22.20
CA ASN A 162 -39.25 30.02 -22.11
C ASN A 162 -39.88 29.74 -20.74
N LYS A 163 -39.33 28.79 -19.97
CA LYS A 163 -39.93 28.29 -18.72
C LYS A 163 -39.29 28.86 -17.46
N TYR A 164 -38.03 29.29 -17.52
CA TYR A 164 -37.24 29.67 -16.35
C TYR A 164 -36.58 31.04 -16.49
N PRO A 165 -36.27 31.73 -15.38
CA PRO A 165 -35.57 33.01 -15.40
C PRO A 165 -34.19 32.89 -16.08
N ALA A 166 -33.82 33.92 -16.85
CA ALA A 166 -32.56 33.97 -17.59
C ALA A 166 -31.32 33.73 -16.71
N GLU A 167 -31.31 34.22 -15.47
CA GLU A 167 -30.21 34.01 -14.52
C GLU A 167 -30.02 32.53 -14.16
N LYS A 168 -31.11 31.77 -14.03
CA LYS A 168 -31.04 30.33 -13.75
C LYS A 168 -30.49 29.57 -14.96
N VAL A 169 -30.96 29.91 -16.16
CA VAL A 169 -30.49 29.30 -17.41
C VAL A 169 -29.00 29.58 -17.65
N LYS A 170 -28.52 30.80 -17.36
CA LYS A 170 -27.09 31.13 -17.44
C LYS A 170 -26.24 30.24 -16.54
N LYS A 171 -26.66 29.99 -15.30
CA LYS A 171 -25.96 29.08 -14.38
C LYS A 171 -25.88 27.65 -14.94
N TRP A 172 -26.97 27.14 -15.49
CA TRP A 172 -26.98 25.81 -16.13
C TRP A 172 -26.04 25.73 -17.33
N ARG A 173 -26.06 26.73 -18.22
CA ARG A 173 -25.14 26.80 -19.38
C ARG A 173 -23.68 26.84 -18.95
N PHE A 174 -23.37 27.62 -17.92
CA PHE A 174 -22.03 27.68 -17.34
C PHE A 174 -21.60 26.32 -16.77
N ALA A 175 -22.45 25.66 -15.98
CA ALA A 175 -22.11 24.40 -15.34
C ALA A 175 -21.84 23.27 -16.36
N LEU A 176 -22.68 23.16 -17.40
CA LEU A 176 -22.45 22.22 -18.51
C LEU A 176 -21.14 22.50 -19.22
N SER A 177 -20.85 23.77 -19.53
CA SER A 177 -19.62 24.15 -20.20
C SER A 177 -18.38 23.86 -19.34
N ALA A 178 -18.45 24.15 -18.04
CA ALA A 178 -17.37 23.91 -17.09
C ALA A 178 -17.07 22.42 -16.92
N VAL A 179 -18.09 21.59 -16.70
CA VAL A 179 -17.91 20.15 -16.51
C VAL A 179 -17.53 19.45 -17.81
N ALA A 180 -18.08 19.84 -18.96
CA ALA A 180 -17.68 19.28 -20.27
C ALA A 180 -16.28 19.73 -20.73
N ASN A 181 -15.67 20.72 -20.07
CA ASN A 181 -14.26 21.09 -20.28
C ASN A 181 -13.29 20.20 -19.48
N ILE A 182 -13.78 19.45 -18.48
CA ILE A 182 -12.97 18.48 -17.73
C ILE A 182 -12.71 17.27 -18.64
N SER A 183 -11.53 16.66 -18.51
CA SER A 183 -11.20 15.42 -19.21
C SER A 183 -12.10 14.27 -18.72
N GLY A 184 -13.04 13.86 -19.57
CA GLY A 184 -14.01 12.80 -19.28
C GLY A 184 -13.81 11.53 -20.10
N PHE A 185 -14.82 10.68 -20.03
CA PHE A 185 -14.87 9.39 -20.71
C PHE A 185 -15.96 9.39 -21.80
N PRO A 186 -15.60 9.52 -23.08
CA PRO A 186 -16.56 9.31 -24.16
C PRO A 186 -16.74 7.82 -24.43
N LEU A 187 -17.99 7.34 -24.46
CA LEU A 187 -18.29 5.95 -24.82
C LEU A 187 -17.94 5.68 -26.28
N GLY A 188 -18.42 6.51 -27.21
CA GLY A 188 -18.21 6.34 -28.65
C GLY A 188 -18.65 4.96 -29.15
N ASP A 189 -17.87 4.35 -30.04
CA ASP A 189 -18.14 3.01 -30.61
C ASP A 189 -17.63 1.85 -29.72
N ARG A 190 -17.27 2.11 -28.46
CA ARG A 190 -16.65 1.11 -27.58
C ARG A 190 -17.67 0.13 -26.99
N CYS A 191 -17.20 -1.07 -26.66
CA CYS A 191 -17.97 -2.03 -25.89
C CYS A 191 -18.25 -1.49 -24.47
N GLU A 192 -19.54 -1.41 -24.09
CA GLU A 192 -20.00 -0.88 -22.80
C GLU A 192 -19.30 -1.56 -21.60
N LYS A 193 -19.15 -2.89 -21.65
CA LYS A 193 -18.53 -3.66 -20.56
C LYS A 193 -17.06 -3.28 -20.34
N GLU A 194 -16.30 -3.15 -21.42
CA GLU A 194 -14.89 -2.74 -21.34
C GLU A 194 -14.77 -1.30 -20.87
N PHE A 195 -15.65 -0.43 -21.35
CA PHE A 195 -15.71 0.97 -20.96
C PHE A 195 -16.04 1.15 -19.46
N ILE A 196 -17.02 0.41 -18.93
CA ILE A 196 -17.32 0.40 -17.48
C ILE A 196 -16.12 -0.11 -16.69
N THR A 197 -15.45 -1.18 -17.17
CA THR A 197 -14.26 -1.73 -16.50
C THR A 197 -13.14 -0.71 -16.42
N ASP A 198 -12.89 0.07 -17.47
CA ASP A 198 -11.89 1.15 -17.49
C ASP A 198 -12.22 2.26 -16.48
N ILE A 199 -13.49 2.69 -16.44
CA ILE A 199 -13.96 3.72 -15.50
C ILE A 199 -13.72 3.24 -14.07
N VAL A 200 -14.20 2.02 -13.76
CA VAL A 200 -14.08 1.42 -12.43
C VAL A 200 -12.61 1.27 -12.05
N GLY A 201 -11.76 0.79 -12.97
CA GLY A 201 -10.32 0.66 -12.76
C GLY A 201 -9.65 2.00 -12.40
N LYS A 202 -10.03 3.10 -13.09
CA LYS A 202 -9.54 4.44 -12.75
C LYS A 202 -10.01 4.89 -11.37
N ILE A 203 -11.30 4.73 -11.05
CA ILE A 203 -11.86 5.10 -9.73
C ILE A 203 -11.18 4.31 -8.62
N THR A 204 -11.05 2.98 -8.77
CA THR A 204 -10.36 2.14 -7.79
C THR A 204 -8.92 2.60 -7.60
N CYS A 205 -8.23 2.97 -8.68
CA CYS A 205 -6.88 3.50 -8.57
C CYS A 205 -6.84 4.83 -7.82
N GLU A 206 -7.73 5.78 -8.13
CA GLU A 206 -7.81 7.07 -7.44
C GLU A 206 -8.23 6.92 -5.97
N LEU A 207 -9.09 5.96 -5.64
CA LEU A 207 -9.44 5.62 -4.27
C LEU A 207 -8.21 5.12 -3.49
N ASN A 208 -7.39 4.29 -4.14
CA ASN A 208 -6.12 3.77 -3.62
C ASN A 208 -4.98 4.81 -3.59
N LYS A 209 -5.09 5.92 -4.34
CA LYS A 209 -4.24 7.11 -4.18
C LYS A 209 -4.65 7.86 -2.90
N SER A 210 -4.56 7.19 -1.76
CA SER A 210 -4.55 7.84 -0.47
C SER A 210 -3.10 8.16 -0.13
N PRO A 211 -2.76 9.41 0.22
CA PRO A 211 -1.48 9.67 0.86
C PRO A 211 -1.46 8.82 2.14
N MET A 212 -0.53 7.88 2.23
CA MET A 212 -0.20 7.34 3.54
C MET A 212 0.28 8.55 4.36
N THR A 213 -0.47 8.97 5.37
CA THR A 213 0.04 9.91 6.35
C THR A 213 0.75 9.09 7.40
N LEU A 214 2.04 8.82 7.17
CA LEU A 214 2.94 8.32 8.20
C LEU A 214 3.43 9.52 9.02
N ASP A 215 2.55 10.04 9.87
CA ASP A 215 2.93 11.02 10.91
C ASP A 215 2.95 10.34 12.28
N PRO A 216 4.04 10.49 13.07
CA PRO A 216 5.20 11.34 12.79
C PRO A 216 6.19 10.69 11.81
N LYS A 217 6.79 11.54 10.98
CA LYS A 217 7.87 11.18 10.07
C LYS A 217 9.05 10.49 10.81
N PRO A 218 9.48 9.28 10.40
CA PRO A 218 10.58 8.57 11.04
C PRO A 218 11.91 9.33 10.93
N VAL A 219 12.69 9.29 12.02
CA VAL A 219 14.02 9.91 12.10
C VAL A 219 14.96 9.34 11.02
N GLY A 220 15.72 10.22 10.35
CA GLY A 220 16.75 9.82 9.38
C GLY A 220 16.22 9.25 8.06
N ILE A 221 14.90 9.28 7.82
CA ILE A 221 14.32 8.69 6.61
C ILE A 221 14.62 9.49 5.34
N ASP A 222 14.74 10.82 5.46
CA ASP A 222 14.95 11.72 4.33
C ASP A 222 16.19 11.39 3.52
N SER A 223 17.31 11.13 4.18
CA SER A 223 18.57 10.81 3.52
C SER A 223 18.45 9.52 2.69
N ARG A 224 17.72 8.53 3.21
CA ARG A 224 17.47 7.23 2.56
C ARG A 224 16.52 7.37 1.38
N VAL A 225 15.44 8.14 1.55
CA VAL A 225 14.45 8.42 0.50
C VAL A 225 15.10 9.20 -0.64
N GLN A 226 15.83 10.28 -0.35
CA GLN A 226 16.53 11.07 -1.38
C GLN A 226 17.54 10.23 -2.18
N LYS A 227 18.29 9.36 -1.49
CA LYS A 227 19.21 8.44 -2.15
C LYS A 227 18.49 7.42 -3.04
N LEU A 228 17.29 6.99 -2.68
CA LEU A 228 16.51 6.07 -3.51
C LEU A 228 15.80 6.78 -4.66
N LEU A 229 15.32 8.01 -4.46
CA LEU A 229 14.73 8.84 -5.51
C LEU A 229 15.74 9.11 -6.63
N SER A 230 17.01 9.38 -6.30
CA SER A 230 18.06 9.54 -7.32
C SER A 230 18.38 8.24 -8.09
N ILE A 231 18.14 7.07 -7.49
CA ILE A 231 18.29 5.77 -8.18
C ILE A 231 17.05 5.46 -9.02
N LEU A 232 15.85 5.80 -8.53
CA LEU A 232 14.59 5.66 -9.27
C LEU A 232 14.58 6.52 -10.52
N ASP A 233 15.12 7.73 -10.42
CA ASP A 233 15.21 8.74 -11.49
C ASP A 233 13.93 8.79 -12.33
N THR A 234 12.94 9.54 -11.85
CA THR A 234 11.64 9.65 -12.52
C THR A 234 11.70 10.42 -13.84
N SER A 235 12.85 11.02 -14.20
CA SER A 235 13.02 11.78 -15.44
C SER A 235 13.22 10.90 -16.69
N VAL A 236 13.77 9.69 -16.50
CA VAL A 236 14.04 8.75 -17.60
C VAL A 236 12.78 7.97 -17.93
N LYS A 237 12.31 8.00 -19.17
CA LYS A 237 11.15 7.19 -19.59
C LYS A 237 11.59 5.76 -19.94
N ASP A 238 11.96 4.97 -18.92
CA ASP A 238 12.24 3.54 -18.98
C ASP A 238 11.32 2.75 -18.03
N VAL A 239 11.37 1.41 -18.07
CA VAL A 239 10.81 0.56 -17.00
C VAL A 239 11.93 0.27 -16.02
N ARG A 240 11.75 0.62 -14.74
CA ARG A 240 12.77 0.42 -13.72
C ARG A 240 12.24 -0.30 -12.49
N ILE A 241 12.91 -1.41 -12.18
CA ILE A 241 12.68 -2.26 -11.02
C ILE A 241 13.80 -2.03 -10.01
N ILE A 242 13.45 -1.59 -8.81
CA ILE A 242 14.38 -1.42 -7.69
C ILE A 242 14.03 -2.39 -6.58
N GLY A 243 15.04 -3.14 -6.15
CA GLY A 243 14.94 -3.99 -4.97
C GLY A 243 15.50 -3.33 -3.72
N ILE A 244 14.73 -3.26 -2.65
CA ILE A 244 15.15 -2.84 -1.32
C ILE A 244 15.33 -4.10 -0.46
N CYS A 245 16.54 -4.38 0.00
CA CYS A 245 16.86 -5.53 0.85
C CYS A 245 17.48 -5.17 2.20
N GLY A 246 17.53 -6.13 3.12
CA GLY A 246 18.12 -5.95 4.46
C GLY A 246 17.39 -6.72 5.55
N ARG A 247 17.96 -6.74 6.76
CA ARG A 247 17.44 -7.49 7.92
C ARG A 247 16.01 -7.09 8.29
N GLY A 248 15.32 -7.95 9.04
CA GLY A 248 14.01 -7.64 9.62
C GLY A 248 14.05 -6.39 10.52
N GLY A 249 12.98 -5.58 10.52
CA GLY A 249 12.89 -4.39 11.38
C GLY A 249 13.64 -3.13 10.90
N MET A 250 14.42 -3.20 9.82
CA MET A 250 15.24 -2.08 9.31
C MET A 250 14.46 -0.95 8.60
N GLY A 251 13.13 -0.98 8.61
CA GLY A 251 12.31 0.05 7.96
C GLY A 251 12.26 -0.01 6.42
N LYS A 252 12.55 -1.16 5.79
CA LYS A 252 12.46 -1.33 4.32
C LYS A 252 11.10 -0.90 3.76
N THR A 253 10.03 -1.40 4.40
CA THR A 253 8.64 -1.09 4.05
C THR A 253 8.35 0.39 4.25
N ILE A 254 8.80 0.96 5.36
CA ILE A 254 8.63 2.38 5.67
C ILE A 254 9.29 3.26 4.60
N VAL A 255 10.54 2.96 4.22
CA VAL A 255 11.24 3.69 3.16
C VAL A 255 10.51 3.59 1.82
N ALA A 256 9.97 2.41 1.46
CA ALA A 256 9.17 2.25 0.26
C ALA A 256 7.87 3.07 0.30
N CYS A 257 7.20 3.15 1.45
CA CYS A 257 6.01 3.99 1.64
C CYS A 257 6.33 5.49 1.45
N PHE A 258 7.41 6.00 2.06
CA PHE A 258 7.79 7.41 1.88
C PHE A 258 8.18 7.75 0.44
N ILE A 259 8.78 6.81 -0.29
CA ILE A 259 9.04 7.01 -1.71
C ILE A 259 7.73 7.06 -2.49
N TYR A 260 6.82 6.13 -2.22
CA TYR A 260 5.50 6.09 -2.83
C TYR A 260 4.78 7.44 -2.63
N GLU A 261 4.72 7.96 -1.40
CA GLU A 261 4.12 9.26 -1.09
C GLU A 261 4.75 10.42 -1.86
N LYS A 262 6.04 10.33 -2.22
CA LYS A 262 6.75 11.37 -2.98
C LYS A 262 6.51 11.34 -4.49
N ILE A 263 6.07 10.22 -5.03
CA ILE A 263 6.02 10.03 -6.49
C ILE A 263 4.67 9.53 -7.01
N TYR A 264 3.73 9.12 -6.15
CA TYR A 264 2.49 8.45 -6.58
C TYR A 264 1.62 9.32 -7.52
N ASP A 265 1.69 10.64 -7.36
CA ASP A 265 0.96 11.64 -8.14
C ASP A 265 1.52 11.80 -9.57
N GLN A 266 2.73 11.31 -9.83
CA GLN A 266 3.40 11.36 -11.13
C GLN A 266 2.98 10.21 -12.06
N TYR A 267 2.20 9.24 -11.57
CA TYR A 267 1.83 8.04 -12.32
C TYR A 267 0.31 7.88 -12.48
N GLU A 268 -0.09 7.31 -13.62
CA GLU A 268 -1.49 7.01 -13.92
C GLU A 268 -2.07 5.98 -12.93
N ALA A 269 -1.27 4.96 -12.61
CA ALA A 269 -1.65 3.88 -11.70
C ALA A 269 -0.54 3.52 -10.71
N CYS A 270 -0.95 3.19 -9.48
CA CYS A 270 -0.07 2.95 -8.34
C CYS A 270 -0.62 1.75 -7.53
N CYS A 271 0.24 0.78 -7.17
CA CYS A 271 -0.17 -0.37 -6.37
C CYS A 271 0.93 -0.81 -5.39
N PHE A 272 0.52 -1.30 -4.22
CA PHE A 272 1.44 -1.89 -3.23
C PHE A 272 1.26 -3.40 -3.17
N LEU A 273 2.32 -4.15 -3.47
CA LEU A 273 2.30 -5.61 -3.46
C LEU A 273 3.02 -6.12 -2.20
N THR A 274 2.31 -6.91 -1.41
CA THR A 274 2.80 -7.41 -0.11
C THR A 274 3.37 -8.83 -0.20
N ASN A 275 3.11 -9.55 -1.29
CA ASN A 275 3.48 -10.96 -1.42
C ASN A 275 4.27 -11.25 -2.71
N LEU A 276 5.35 -12.01 -2.60
CA LEU A 276 6.14 -12.47 -3.74
C LEU A 276 5.32 -13.32 -4.74
N LYS A 277 4.31 -14.06 -4.28
CA LYS A 277 3.38 -14.76 -5.18
C LYS A 277 2.57 -13.79 -6.06
N GLN A 278 2.16 -12.65 -5.51
CA GLN A 278 1.50 -11.58 -6.28
C GLN A 278 2.48 -10.95 -7.27
N LEU A 279 3.75 -10.79 -6.87
CA LEU A 279 4.80 -10.32 -7.76
C LEU A 279 5.01 -11.28 -8.94
N TYR A 280 5.16 -12.60 -8.73
CA TYR A 280 5.29 -13.55 -9.84
C TYR A 280 4.04 -13.60 -10.73
N PHE A 281 2.86 -13.36 -10.17
CA PHE A 281 1.61 -13.28 -10.92
C PHE A 281 1.49 -11.98 -11.75
N LEU A 282 2.07 -10.86 -11.29
CA LEU A 282 1.98 -9.54 -11.92
C LEU A 282 3.19 -9.16 -12.78
N VAL A 283 4.36 -9.75 -12.50
CA VAL A 283 5.64 -9.38 -13.13
C VAL A 283 5.98 -10.27 -14.32
N GLY A 284 5.33 -11.44 -14.47
CA GLY A 284 5.37 -12.27 -15.69
C GLY A 284 6.68 -12.16 -16.48
N GLU A 285 6.59 -11.69 -17.72
CA GLU A 285 7.73 -11.16 -18.48
C GLU A 285 7.80 -9.63 -18.34
N ALA A 286 9.01 -9.05 -18.38
CA ALA A 286 9.29 -7.60 -18.24
C ALA A 286 8.54 -6.68 -19.24
N ASN A 287 7.85 -7.26 -20.22
CA ASN A 287 7.13 -6.59 -21.30
C ASN A 287 5.71 -6.15 -20.90
N TRP A 288 5.21 -6.52 -19.71
CA TRP A 288 3.87 -6.14 -19.25
C TRP A 288 3.77 -4.69 -18.74
N PHE A 289 4.89 -4.08 -18.38
CA PHE A 289 4.92 -2.70 -17.90
C PHE A 289 5.19 -1.74 -19.07
N ARG A 290 4.39 -0.67 -19.14
CA ARG A 290 4.59 0.39 -20.13
C ARG A 290 5.84 1.20 -19.80
N VAL A 291 6.47 1.75 -20.83
CA VAL A 291 7.59 2.68 -20.70
C VAL A 291 7.22 3.81 -19.73
N GLY A 292 8.06 4.06 -18.73
CA GLY A 292 7.82 5.01 -17.64
C GLY A 292 7.44 4.35 -16.32
N SER A 293 7.09 3.06 -16.26
CA SER A 293 6.73 2.40 -15.00
C SER A 293 7.90 2.33 -13.99
N ARG A 294 7.58 2.46 -12.71
CA ARG A 294 8.49 2.27 -11.57
C ARG A 294 7.98 1.18 -10.65
N ILE A 295 8.81 0.19 -10.38
CA ILE A 295 8.47 -0.97 -9.54
C ILE A 295 9.46 -1.03 -8.37
N ILE A 296 8.94 -1.03 -7.15
CA ILE A 296 9.73 -1.14 -5.92
C ILE A 296 9.39 -2.46 -5.24
N ILE A 297 10.40 -3.31 -5.07
CA ILE A 297 10.27 -4.60 -4.39
C ILE A 297 10.99 -4.51 -3.07
N THR A 298 10.33 -4.81 -1.95
CA THR A 298 11.00 -4.96 -0.66
C THR A 298 11.16 -6.44 -0.31
N THR A 299 12.32 -6.85 0.16
CA THR A 299 12.57 -8.24 0.58
C THR A 299 13.67 -8.30 1.64
N ARG A 300 13.83 -9.43 2.33
CA ARG A 300 15.02 -9.69 3.14
C ARG A 300 16.15 -10.29 2.29
N ASN A 301 15.80 -10.93 1.17
CA ASN A 301 16.69 -11.72 0.33
C ASN A 301 17.28 -10.91 -0.83
N ALA A 302 18.57 -10.57 -0.74
CA ALA A 302 19.28 -9.93 -1.84
C ALA A 302 19.49 -10.87 -3.06
N GLY A 303 19.59 -12.19 -2.84
CA GLY A 303 19.70 -13.20 -3.89
C GLY A 303 18.44 -13.30 -4.75
N LEU A 304 17.25 -13.19 -4.14
CA LEU A 304 15.98 -13.16 -4.86
C LEU A 304 15.87 -11.95 -5.79
N LEU A 305 16.39 -10.79 -5.38
CA LEU A 305 16.44 -9.61 -6.25
C LEU A 305 17.35 -9.83 -7.46
N LYS A 306 18.47 -10.54 -7.27
CA LYS A 306 19.37 -10.90 -8.36
C LYS A 306 18.72 -11.89 -9.33
N SER A 307 17.99 -12.88 -8.82
CA SER A 307 17.28 -13.85 -9.68
C SER A 307 16.12 -13.22 -10.45
N ILE A 308 15.44 -12.22 -9.88
CA ILE A 308 14.41 -11.43 -10.56
C ILE A 308 15.01 -10.53 -11.65
N GLY A 309 16.30 -10.21 -11.56
CA GLY A 309 16.96 -9.32 -12.52
C GLY A 309 16.61 -7.84 -12.31
N VAL A 310 16.48 -7.40 -11.05
CA VAL A 310 16.19 -5.97 -10.78
C VAL A 310 17.33 -5.06 -11.27
N ASN A 311 17.00 -3.85 -11.71
CA ASN A 311 17.98 -2.90 -12.24
C ASN A 311 18.97 -2.43 -11.18
N LYS A 312 18.50 -2.21 -9.94
CA LYS A 312 19.32 -1.77 -8.80
C LYS A 312 18.86 -2.43 -7.51
N ILE A 313 19.82 -2.75 -6.65
CA ILE A 313 19.59 -3.25 -5.29
C ILE A 313 20.05 -2.19 -4.29
N TYR A 314 19.16 -1.76 -3.41
CA TYR A 314 19.45 -0.91 -2.26
C TYR A 314 19.41 -1.75 -0.99
N THR A 315 20.49 -1.76 -0.21
CA THR A 315 20.53 -2.44 1.09
C THR A 315 20.29 -1.44 2.22
N CYS A 316 19.19 -1.61 2.96
CA CYS A 316 18.95 -0.88 4.20
C CYS A 316 20.02 -1.24 5.23
N LYS A 317 20.81 -0.24 5.60
CA LYS A 317 21.82 -0.35 6.65
C LYS A 317 21.25 0.08 8.01
N GLU A 318 22.00 -0.25 9.05
CA GLU A 318 21.76 0.19 10.42
C GLU A 318 21.70 1.72 10.49
N SER A 319 20.79 2.23 11.34
CA SER A 319 20.72 3.66 11.60
C SER A 319 22.02 4.11 12.26
N ASN A 320 22.51 5.29 11.90
CA ASN A 320 23.67 5.83 12.59
C ASN A 320 23.33 6.10 14.07
N LEU A 321 24.33 6.12 14.96
CA LEU A 321 24.12 6.28 16.39
C LEU A 321 23.32 7.54 16.75
N VAL A 322 23.47 8.61 15.96
CA VAL A 322 22.75 9.88 16.17
C VAL A 322 21.26 9.73 15.87
N GLU A 323 20.90 9.19 14.70
CA GLU A 323 19.52 8.88 14.30
C GLU A 323 18.86 7.89 15.26
N ALA A 324 19.62 6.88 15.69
CA ALA A 324 19.13 5.87 16.61
C ALA A 324 18.89 6.44 18.02
N MET A 325 19.77 7.34 18.50
CA MET A 325 19.60 8.08 19.75
C MET A 325 18.37 8.99 19.69
N GLU A 326 18.27 9.82 18.65
CA GLU A 326 17.11 10.71 18.48
C GLU A 326 15.80 9.92 18.40
N LEU A 327 15.77 8.80 17.68
CA LEU A 327 14.60 7.91 17.63
C LEU A 327 14.22 7.37 19.01
N LEU A 328 15.20 6.86 19.77
CA LEU A 328 14.96 6.33 21.11
C LEU A 328 14.46 7.43 22.05
N SER A 329 15.09 8.61 22.03
CA SER A 329 14.73 9.73 22.88
C SER A 329 13.31 10.22 22.59
N LEU A 330 12.94 10.33 21.32
CA LEU A 330 11.59 10.75 20.93
C LEU A 330 10.54 9.76 21.42
N ILE A 331 10.83 8.46 21.35
CA ILE A 331 9.90 7.42 21.81
C ILE A 331 9.80 7.40 23.33
N ALA A 332 10.93 7.42 24.03
CA ALA A 332 10.98 7.25 25.47
C ALA A 332 10.58 8.50 26.25
N PHE A 333 10.91 9.69 25.73
CA PHE A 333 10.82 10.96 26.47
C PHE A 333 10.00 12.03 25.73
N GLY A 334 9.65 11.82 24.47
CA GLY A 334 9.03 12.86 23.63
C GLY A 334 10.00 13.96 23.16
N GLU A 335 11.28 13.83 23.48
CA GLU A 335 12.33 14.83 23.22
C GLU A 335 13.38 14.29 22.25
N LYS A 336 14.07 15.18 21.51
CA LYS A 336 15.11 14.76 20.55
C LYS A 336 16.39 14.26 21.22
N GLN A 337 16.56 14.53 22.51
CA GLN A 337 17.73 14.14 23.30
C GLN A 337 17.28 13.40 24.56
N PRO A 338 18.14 12.53 25.13
CA PRO A 338 17.87 11.93 26.42
C PRO A 338 17.71 12.99 27.51
N LEU A 339 16.87 12.70 28.51
CA LEU A 339 16.81 13.49 29.74
C LEU A 339 18.09 13.29 30.56
N ASP A 340 18.44 14.29 31.37
CA ASP A 340 19.61 14.24 32.26
C ASP A 340 19.63 12.96 33.11
N GLY A 341 20.71 12.19 33.03
CA GLY A 341 20.90 10.92 33.75
C GLY A 341 20.48 9.67 32.98
N TYR A 342 19.83 9.80 31.81
CA TYR A 342 19.45 8.67 30.95
C TYR A 342 20.43 8.42 29.79
N GLU A 343 21.44 9.27 29.59
CA GLU A 343 22.34 9.24 28.43
C GLU A 343 23.09 7.90 28.33
N MET A 344 23.67 7.46 29.44
CA MET A 344 24.42 6.20 29.49
C MET A 344 23.50 4.98 29.32
N LEU A 345 22.26 5.07 29.82
CA LEU A 345 21.26 4.01 29.66
C LEU A 345 20.79 3.90 28.21
N CYS A 346 20.56 5.03 27.55
CA CYS A 346 20.24 5.09 26.13
C CYS A 346 21.40 4.52 25.29
N TYR A 347 22.64 4.90 25.58
CA TYR A 347 23.82 4.38 24.88
C TYR A 347 23.95 2.85 25.02
N ARG A 348 23.74 2.31 26.22
CA ARG A 348 23.75 0.86 26.46
C ARG A 348 22.65 0.15 25.68
N LEU A 349 21.43 0.71 25.65
CA LEU A 349 20.33 0.14 24.87
C LEU A 349 20.63 0.16 23.36
N LEU A 350 21.19 1.25 22.86
CA LEU A 350 21.53 1.41 21.44
C LEU A 350 22.57 0.40 20.98
N ASN A 351 23.60 0.18 21.78
CA ASN A 351 24.59 -0.86 21.53
C ASN A 351 23.95 -2.25 21.55
N TYR A 352 23.03 -2.49 22.48
CA TYR A 352 22.33 -3.77 22.62
C TYR A 352 21.48 -4.12 21.38
N VAL A 353 20.65 -3.17 20.92
CA VAL A 353 19.74 -3.37 19.79
C VAL A 353 20.41 -3.11 18.42
N ASN A 354 21.68 -2.73 18.43
CA ASN A 354 22.52 -2.43 17.27
C ASN A 354 21.82 -1.52 16.24
N GLY A 355 21.13 -0.47 16.73
CA GLY A 355 20.45 0.50 15.87
C GLY A 355 19.28 -0.05 15.04
N ASN A 356 18.68 -1.20 15.40
CA ASN A 356 17.48 -1.73 14.75
C ASN A 356 16.25 -0.86 15.10
N PRO A 357 15.63 -0.15 14.13
CA PRO A 357 14.54 0.78 14.42
C PRO A 357 13.32 0.14 15.09
N LEU A 358 12.94 -1.08 14.68
CA LEU A 358 11.79 -1.77 15.29
C LEU A 358 12.09 -2.22 16.72
N ALA A 359 13.33 -2.63 17.01
CA ALA A 359 13.73 -2.98 18.36
C ALA A 359 13.75 -1.76 19.28
N LEU A 360 14.27 -0.64 18.78
CA LEU A 360 14.23 0.63 19.49
C LEU A 360 12.81 1.08 19.78
N GLU A 361 11.89 0.92 18.84
CA GLU A 361 10.51 1.30 19.06
C GLU A 361 9.83 0.46 20.14
N VAL A 362 9.94 -0.86 20.08
CA VAL A 362 9.28 -1.73 21.05
C VAL A 362 9.88 -1.56 22.44
N VAL A 363 11.23 -1.54 22.55
CA VAL A 363 11.89 -1.40 23.84
C VAL A 363 11.73 0.02 24.38
N GLY A 364 11.92 1.04 23.54
CA GLY A 364 11.73 2.45 23.91
C GLY A 364 10.32 2.72 24.44
N ARG A 365 9.27 2.22 23.76
CA ARG A 365 7.88 2.37 24.25
C ARG A 365 7.65 1.69 25.60
N SER A 366 8.31 0.55 25.84
CA SER A 366 8.21 -0.14 27.13
C SER A 366 8.89 0.60 28.28
N LEU A 367 9.71 1.61 27.96
CA LEU A 367 10.51 2.40 28.88
C LEU A 367 9.99 3.84 29.05
N CYS A 368 8.92 4.22 28.34
CA CYS A 368 8.24 5.50 28.52
C CYS A 368 7.82 5.70 29.98
N ASP A 369 8.00 6.92 30.49
CA ASP A 369 7.62 7.37 31.83
C ASP A 369 8.24 6.57 33.00
N LYS A 370 9.27 5.76 32.74
CA LYS A 370 9.98 4.98 33.77
C LYS A 370 11.13 5.75 34.38
N SER A 371 11.37 5.49 35.66
CA SER A 371 12.52 6.03 36.39
C SER A 371 13.85 5.39 35.96
N ILE A 372 14.97 6.06 36.28
CA ILE A 372 16.34 5.56 36.04
C ILE A 372 16.53 4.14 36.59
N LYS A 373 16.05 3.86 37.81
CA LYS A 373 16.15 2.52 38.42
C LYS A 373 15.38 1.46 37.62
N GLU A 374 14.20 1.81 37.15
CA GLU A 374 13.39 0.88 36.35
C GLU A 374 14.00 0.64 34.96
N TRP A 375 14.69 1.63 34.39
CA TRP A 375 15.51 1.47 33.20
C TRP A 375 16.70 0.53 33.42
N GLU A 376 17.42 0.68 34.53
CA GLU A 376 18.53 -0.21 34.90
C GLU A 376 18.04 -1.65 35.06
N ASP A 377 16.92 -1.87 35.76
CA ASP A 377 16.30 -3.17 35.93
C ASP A 377 15.81 -3.77 34.60
N ALA A 378 15.22 -2.95 33.73
CA ALA A 378 14.78 -3.38 32.41
C ALA A 378 15.97 -3.76 31.52
N LEU A 379 17.04 -2.96 31.50
CA LEU A 379 18.26 -3.29 30.79
C LEU A 379 18.88 -4.57 31.33
N TYR A 380 18.93 -4.76 32.65
CA TYR A 380 19.40 -6.00 33.25
C TYR A 380 18.59 -7.21 32.77
N LYS A 381 17.25 -7.11 32.72
CA LYS A 381 16.37 -8.17 32.18
C LYS A 381 16.56 -8.41 30.68
N ILE A 382 16.85 -7.36 29.91
CA ILE A 382 17.19 -7.45 28.48
C ILE A 382 18.51 -8.19 28.31
N HIS A 383 19.57 -7.86 29.05
CA HIS A 383 20.85 -8.58 29.00
C HIS A 383 20.72 -10.05 29.45
N GLN A 384 19.71 -10.38 30.26
CA GLN A 384 19.37 -11.76 30.62
C GLN A 384 18.49 -12.49 29.58
N GLY A 385 18.10 -11.85 28.48
CA GLY A 385 17.35 -12.47 27.39
C GLY A 385 15.83 -12.58 27.59
N ARG A 386 15.24 -11.96 28.62
CA ARG A 386 13.82 -12.16 28.99
C ARG A 386 12.83 -11.28 28.20
N GLU A 387 13.20 -10.05 27.87
CA GLU A 387 12.31 -9.06 27.19
C GLU A 387 12.48 -9.04 25.65
N ILE A 388 13.60 -9.54 25.13
CA ILE A 388 13.91 -9.66 23.69
C ILE A 388 12.94 -10.56 22.93
N LEU A 389 12.18 -11.37 23.66
CA LEU A 389 11.20 -12.31 23.12
C LEU A 389 10.11 -11.62 22.29
N LYS A 390 9.73 -10.36 22.54
CA LYS A 390 8.62 -9.73 21.79
C LYS A 390 9.02 -9.20 20.41
N VAL A 391 10.21 -8.63 20.28
CA VAL A 391 10.68 -8.00 19.02
C VAL A 391 11.18 -9.05 18.04
N LEU A 392 12.01 -10.00 18.50
CA LEU A 392 12.61 -11.00 17.63
C LEU A 392 11.66 -12.16 17.29
N ARG A 393 10.57 -12.36 18.06
CA ARG A 393 9.55 -13.39 17.74
C ARG A 393 8.95 -13.24 16.35
N ILE A 394 8.75 -12.01 15.86
CA ILE A 394 8.18 -11.76 14.53
C ILE A 394 9.17 -12.14 13.41
N SER A 395 10.48 -12.16 13.68
CA SER A 395 11.50 -12.69 12.76
C SER A 395 11.76 -14.20 12.91
N TYR A 396 11.27 -14.80 14.01
CA TYR A 396 11.51 -16.17 14.44
C TYR A 396 10.35 -17.13 14.11
N ASP A 397 9.56 -16.79 13.09
CA ASP A 397 8.56 -17.71 12.54
C ASP A 397 9.29 -18.77 11.69
N LEU A 398 9.88 -19.76 12.35
CA LEU A 398 10.58 -20.90 11.79
C LEU A 398 9.78 -22.16 12.13
N ASP A 399 9.81 -23.16 11.24
CA ASP A 399 9.37 -24.51 11.62
C ASP A 399 10.28 -25.07 12.72
N GLU A 400 9.81 -26.08 13.46
CA GLU A 400 10.52 -26.60 14.63
C GLU A 400 11.92 -27.16 14.29
N GLU A 401 12.09 -27.74 13.10
CA GLU A 401 13.41 -28.27 12.66
C GLU A 401 14.43 -27.13 12.46
N LEU A 402 14.06 -26.08 11.73
CA LEU A 402 14.92 -24.91 11.51
C LEU A 402 15.16 -24.12 12.81
N LYS A 403 14.19 -24.15 13.72
CA LYS A 403 14.28 -23.53 15.03
C LYS A 403 15.37 -24.19 15.86
N GLU A 404 15.36 -25.52 16.00
CA GLU A 404 16.41 -26.26 16.70
C GLU A 404 17.78 -26.07 16.04
N MET A 405 17.83 -26.11 14.70
CA MET A 405 19.06 -25.87 13.95
C MET A 405 19.65 -24.48 14.25
N PHE A 406 18.82 -23.43 14.28
CA PHE A 406 19.24 -22.09 14.66
C PHE A 406 19.77 -22.02 16.10
N LEU A 407 19.10 -22.66 17.05
CA LEU A 407 19.53 -22.67 18.46
C LEU A 407 20.91 -23.33 18.61
N ASN A 408 21.14 -24.44 17.92
CA ASN A 408 22.45 -25.09 17.86
C ASN A 408 23.52 -24.14 17.30
N ILE A 409 23.20 -23.41 16.24
CA ILE A 409 24.11 -22.43 15.63
C ILE A 409 24.45 -21.29 16.60
N ALA A 410 23.46 -20.73 17.29
CA ALA A 410 23.65 -19.65 18.24
C ALA A 410 24.50 -20.07 19.45
N CYS A 411 24.34 -21.30 19.92
CA CYS A 411 25.08 -21.82 21.07
C CYS A 411 26.52 -22.23 20.71
N PHE A 412 26.73 -22.92 19.58
CA PHE A 412 27.98 -23.66 19.34
C PHE A 412 28.76 -23.22 18.11
N PHE A 413 28.08 -22.65 17.09
CA PHE A 413 28.68 -22.46 15.77
C PHE A 413 28.98 -21.01 15.39
N ASN A 414 28.66 -20.03 16.24
CA ASN A 414 29.13 -18.67 16.01
C ASN A 414 30.68 -18.62 16.00
N GLY A 415 31.26 -17.95 15.01
CA GLY A 415 32.70 -17.88 14.79
C GLY A 415 33.35 -19.15 14.23
N LYS A 416 32.57 -20.18 13.87
CA LYS A 416 33.09 -21.44 13.30
C LYS A 416 33.09 -21.40 11.78
N LYS A 417 33.94 -22.23 11.16
CA LYS A 417 33.98 -22.39 9.70
C LYS A 417 32.69 -23.03 9.20
N VAL A 418 32.12 -22.51 8.11
CA VAL A 418 30.82 -22.94 7.58
C VAL A 418 30.77 -24.44 7.29
N TYR A 419 31.80 -25.00 6.65
CA TYR A 419 31.83 -26.43 6.29
C TYR A 419 31.75 -27.34 7.52
N ARG A 420 32.41 -26.98 8.63
CA ARG A 420 32.34 -27.77 9.88
C ARG A 420 30.97 -27.70 10.54
N ALA A 421 30.33 -26.54 10.49
CA ALA A 421 28.98 -26.40 11.02
C ALA A 421 27.97 -27.21 10.20
N LEU A 422 28.08 -27.18 8.86
CA LEU A 422 27.24 -27.99 7.98
C LEU A 422 27.42 -29.49 8.24
N GLU A 423 28.66 -29.98 8.29
CA GLU A 423 28.95 -31.40 8.57
C GLU A 423 28.32 -31.87 9.88
N VAL A 424 28.47 -31.10 10.96
CA VAL A 424 27.94 -31.50 12.27
C VAL A 424 26.41 -31.42 12.29
N LEU A 425 25.80 -30.40 11.68
CA LEU A 425 24.35 -30.26 11.63
C LEU A 425 23.70 -31.34 10.75
N ASP A 426 24.32 -31.71 9.62
CA ASP A 426 23.86 -32.83 8.78
C ASP A 426 23.95 -34.16 9.56
N CYS A 427 25.01 -34.38 10.35
CA CYS A 427 25.12 -35.54 11.23
C CYS A 427 24.06 -35.59 12.34
N CYS A 428 23.54 -34.43 12.77
CA CYS A 428 22.43 -34.34 13.73
C CYS A 428 21.06 -34.59 13.08
N GLY A 429 21.02 -34.91 11.79
CA GLY A 429 19.78 -35.21 11.06
C GLY A 429 19.07 -33.98 10.49
N TYR A 430 19.67 -32.80 10.58
CA TYR A 430 19.12 -31.59 9.97
C TYR A 430 19.47 -31.53 8.48
N HIS A 431 18.59 -30.95 7.66
CA HIS A 431 18.93 -30.61 6.28
C HIS A 431 19.84 -29.36 6.22
N ALA A 432 21.09 -29.46 6.68
CA ALA A 432 21.90 -28.30 7.06
C ALA A 432 22.17 -27.34 5.90
N LYS A 433 22.38 -27.86 4.69
CA LYS A 433 22.59 -27.00 3.51
C LYS A 433 21.36 -26.14 3.18
N ILE A 434 20.17 -26.73 3.27
CA ILE A 434 18.90 -26.04 2.99
C ILE A 434 18.57 -25.11 4.14
N GLY A 435 18.67 -25.60 5.38
CA GLY A 435 18.39 -24.81 6.58
C GLY A 435 19.32 -23.61 6.72
N MET A 436 20.62 -23.74 6.41
CA MET A 436 21.54 -22.60 6.40
C MET A 436 21.14 -21.55 5.35
N ALA A 437 20.69 -21.98 4.17
CA ALA A 437 20.20 -21.04 3.16
C ALA A 437 18.98 -20.26 3.67
N ILE A 438 18.04 -20.93 4.37
CA ILE A 438 16.85 -20.30 4.94
C ILE A 438 17.20 -19.38 6.13
N LEU A 439 18.14 -19.76 7.00
CA LEU A 439 18.57 -18.91 8.12
C LEU A 439 19.33 -17.66 7.66
N ILE A 440 20.13 -17.78 6.60
CA ILE A 440 20.77 -16.64 5.92
C ILE A 440 19.71 -15.76 5.25
N ASP A 441 18.73 -16.37 4.59
CA ASP A 441 17.59 -15.68 3.96
C ASP A 441 16.81 -14.82 4.96
N LYS A 442 16.53 -15.39 6.14
CA LYS A 442 15.87 -14.68 7.24
C LYS A 442 16.78 -13.69 7.98
N SER A 443 18.05 -13.60 7.58
CA SER A 443 19.10 -12.76 8.19
C SER A 443 19.38 -13.06 9.66
N LEU A 444 19.08 -14.28 10.11
CA LEU A 444 19.40 -14.77 11.46
C LEU A 444 20.88 -15.18 11.55
N VAL A 445 21.48 -15.54 10.42
CA VAL A 445 22.89 -15.93 10.30
C VAL A 445 23.51 -15.20 9.12
N THR A 446 24.79 -14.87 9.23
CA THR A 446 25.59 -14.31 8.13
C THR A 446 26.88 -15.10 7.94
N VAL A 447 27.44 -15.06 6.73
CA VAL A 447 28.73 -15.68 6.41
C VAL A 447 29.71 -14.59 6.00
N SER A 448 30.86 -14.53 6.66
CA SER A 448 31.97 -13.64 6.31
C SER A 448 33.26 -14.45 6.25
N ASN A 449 34.00 -14.39 5.14
CA ASN A 449 35.26 -15.12 4.96
C ASN A 449 35.19 -16.61 5.33
N ASN A 450 34.11 -17.29 4.95
CA ASN A 450 33.83 -18.70 5.28
C ASN A 450 33.66 -18.99 6.78
N ILE A 451 33.40 -17.97 7.58
CA ILE A 451 33.09 -18.05 9.01
C ILE A 451 31.63 -17.67 9.22
N LEU A 452 30.95 -18.42 10.08
CA LEU A 452 29.60 -18.11 10.52
C LEU A 452 29.62 -16.98 11.55
N CYS A 453 28.80 -15.97 11.29
CA CYS A 453 28.65 -14.81 12.15
C CYS A 453 27.17 -14.61 12.47
N LEU A 454 26.84 -14.64 13.76
CA LEU A 454 25.56 -14.21 14.26
C LEU A 454 25.74 -12.81 14.86
N PRO A 455 24.80 -11.87 14.58
CA PRO A 455 24.71 -10.63 15.35
C PRO A 455 24.61 -10.96 16.83
N GLU A 456 25.29 -10.18 17.67
CA GLU A 456 25.37 -10.41 19.12
C GLU A 456 23.97 -10.58 19.75
N CYS A 457 23.04 -9.67 19.43
CA CYS A 457 21.65 -9.74 19.89
C CYS A 457 20.88 -10.99 19.42
N VAL A 458 21.19 -11.53 18.24
CA VAL A 458 20.55 -12.74 17.69
C VAL A 458 21.15 -13.98 18.35
N GLN A 459 22.46 -13.97 18.62
CA GLN A 459 23.13 -15.06 19.31
C GLN A 459 22.62 -15.18 20.76
N GLU A 460 22.59 -14.07 21.50
CA GLU A 460 22.09 -14.03 22.87
C GLU A 460 20.63 -14.47 22.94
N PHE A 461 19.82 -14.08 21.96
CA PHE A 461 18.43 -14.54 21.85
C PHE A 461 18.32 -16.06 21.72
N GLY A 462 19.09 -16.68 20.82
CA GLY A 462 19.11 -18.14 20.69
C GLY A 462 19.55 -18.82 21.99
N GLN A 463 20.61 -18.31 22.63
CA GLN A 463 21.10 -18.86 23.89
C GLN A 463 20.10 -18.69 25.04
N ALA A 464 19.38 -17.57 25.10
CA ALA A 464 18.35 -17.30 26.09
C ALA A 464 17.17 -18.27 25.96
N ILE A 465 16.73 -18.59 24.73
CA ILE A 465 15.68 -19.59 24.50
C ILE A 465 16.10 -20.95 25.07
N VAL A 466 17.32 -21.41 24.77
CA VAL A 466 17.82 -22.69 25.28
C VAL A 466 17.85 -22.71 26.81
N ARG A 467 18.25 -21.60 27.46
CA ARG A 467 18.24 -21.48 28.93
C ARG A 467 16.83 -21.57 29.52
N VAL A 468 15.85 -20.93 28.90
CA VAL A 468 14.44 -20.95 29.34
C VAL A 468 13.80 -22.33 29.12
N GLU A 469 14.06 -22.98 27.99
CA GLU A 469 13.56 -24.33 27.72
C GLU A 469 14.19 -25.37 28.64
N SER A 470 15.49 -25.24 28.95
CA SER A 470 16.19 -26.15 29.86
C SER A 470 15.70 -26.03 31.30
N SER A 471 15.41 -24.81 31.76
CA SER A 471 14.92 -24.58 33.12
C SER A 471 13.48 -25.06 33.34
N ARG A 472 12.66 -25.12 32.28
CA ARG A 472 11.32 -25.75 32.33
C ARG A 472 11.39 -27.27 32.43
N LYS A 473 12.32 -27.91 31.71
CA LYS A 473 12.52 -29.37 31.73
C LYS A 473 13.10 -29.90 33.05
N THR A 474 13.69 -29.05 33.89
CA THR A 474 14.20 -29.43 35.23
C THR A 474 13.17 -29.28 36.35
N CYS A 475 11.96 -28.78 36.06
CA CYS A 475 10.88 -28.60 37.03
C CYS A 475 9.66 -29.50 36.78
N GLU A 476 9.72 -30.37 35.76
CA GLU A 476 8.84 -31.54 35.57
C GLU A 476 9.62 -32.80 35.97
#